data_AF-X0ZEJ5-F1
#
_entry.id   AF-X0ZEJ5-F1
#
_cell.length_a   1.000
_cell.length_b   1.000
_cell.length_c   1.000
_cell.angle_alpha   90.00
_cell.angle_beta   90.00
_cell.angle_gamma   90.00
#
_symmetry.space_group_name_H-M   'P 1'
#
loop_
_entity.id
_entity.type
_entity.pdbx_description
1 polymer ?
#
loop_
_entity_poly.entity_id
_entity_poly.type
_entity_poly.pdbx_seq_one_letter_code
_entity_poly.pdbx_strand_id
1 'polypeptide(L)'
;MDKATEDFLKKAIDDKLLSRLRKKRIAEELILILKEENPLKSLKRLEELGALKYILPEVELDEDTVERFNKVKDNYNFWKRNISDEKIELWMIYFCCLIKNLEQSQIQRISKK
;
A
#
# COMPACT_ATOMS: atom_id res chain seq x y z
N MET A 1 2.18 11.74 -15.52
CA MET A 1 2.87 12.77 -14.72
C MET A 1 3.92 13.37 -15.62
N ASP A 2 3.95 14.69 -15.77
CA ASP A 2 5.04 15.32 -16.51
C ASP A 2 6.35 15.21 -15.71
N LYS A 3 7.48 15.31 -16.41
CA LYS A 3 8.82 15.09 -15.84
C LYS A 3 9.13 16.06 -14.69
N ALA A 4 8.71 17.33 -14.81
CA ALA A 4 8.98 18.33 -13.80
C ALA A 4 8.24 18.02 -12.49
N THR A 5 6.97 17.63 -12.57
CA THR A 5 6.19 17.19 -11.39
C THR A 5 6.81 15.97 -10.72
N GLU A 6 7.30 15.00 -11.49
CA GLU A 6 7.97 13.82 -10.95
C GLU A 6 9.29 14.19 -10.23
N ASP A 7 10.09 15.05 -10.83
CA ASP A 7 11.38 15.48 -10.27
C ASP A 7 11.17 16.28 -8.96
N PHE A 8 10.14 17.14 -8.90
CA PHE A 8 9.78 17.83 -7.65
C PHE A 8 9.32 16.86 -6.56
N LEU A 9 8.56 15.83 -6.92
CA LEU A 9 8.09 14.82 -5.98
C LEU A 9 9.26 14.01 -5.41
N LYS A 10 10.17 13.54 -6.27
CA LYS A 10 11.39 12.84 -5.84
C LYS A 10 12.23 13.70 -4.91
N LYS A 11 12.43 14.97 -5.26
CA LYS A 11 13.15 15.92 -4.40
C LYS A 11 12.47 16.09 -3.03
N ALA A 12 11.14 16.23 -2.99
CA ALA A 12 10.40 16.33 -1.73
C ALA A 12 10.55 15.07 -0.85
N ILE A 13 10.63 13.89 -1.48
CA ILE A 13 10.86 12.61 -0.84
C ILE A 13 12.29 12.56 -0.27
N ASP A 14 13.29 12.97 -1.05
CA ASP A 14 14.70 13.01 -0.63
C ASP A 14 14.95 14.03 0.49
N ASP A 15 14.29 15.18 0.44
CA ASP A 15 14.27 16.22 1.49
C ASP A 15 13.47 15.80 2.73
N LYS A 16 12.99 14.54 2.78
CA LYS A 16 12.20 13.93 3.87
C LYS A 16 10.95 14.72 4.23
N LEU A 17 10.35 15.45 3.28
CA LEU A 17 9.16 16.25 3.55
C LEU A 17 7.96 15.39 3.96
N LEU A 18 7.90 14.14 3.47
CA LEU A 18 6.88 13.16 3.89
C LEU A 18 6.92 12.89 5.40
N SER A 19 8.10 12.91 6.03
CA SER A 19 8.24 12.69 7.47
C SER A 19 7.65 13.83 8.32
N ARG A 20 7.40 14.99 7.72
CA ARG A 20 6.77 16.15 8.36
C ARG A 20 5.25 16.08 8.33
N LEU A 21 4.68 15.17 7.54
CA LEU A 21 3.22 15.00 7.44
C LEU A 21 2.68 14.25 8.67
N ARG A 22 1.42 14.55 9.02
CA ARG A 22 0.72 13.82 10.08
C ARG A 22 0.54 12.37 9.65
N LYS A 23 0.95 11.43 10.51
CA LYS A 23 0.87 9.99 10.24
C LYS A 23 -0.54 9.50 9.97
N LYS A 24 -1.53 10.06 10.68
CA LYS A 24 -2.96 9.79 10.43
C LYS A 24 -3.33 10.04 8.97
N ARG A 25 -2.88 11.17 8.41
CA ARG A 25 -3.12 11.50 7.00
C ARG A 25 -2.44 10.50 6.08
N ILE A 26 -1.19 10.14 6.34
CA ILE A 26 -0.47 9.12 5.55
C ILE A 26 -1.22 7.78 5.56
N ALA A 27 -1.71 7.34 6.72
CA ALA A 27 -2.47 6.12 6.85
C ALA A 27 -3.81 6.18 6.09
N GLU A 28 -4.52 7.31 6.16
CA GLU A 28 -5.75 7.54 5.39
C GLU A 28 -5.48 7.45 3.88
N GLU A 29 -4.42 8.07 3.37
CA GLU A 29 -4.03 7.97 1.96
C GLU A 29 -3.66 6.53 1.56
N LEU A 30 -2.95 5.79 2.41
CA LEU A 30 -2.66 4.37 2.16
C LEU A 30 -3.96 3.54 2.07
N ILE A 31 -4.92 3.77 2.97
CA ILE A 31 -6.22 3.10 2.92
C ILE A 31 -6.95 3.43 1.61
N LEU A 32 -6.90 4.69 1.16
CA LEU A 32 -7.49 5.11 -0.12
C LEU A 32 -6.83 4.38 -1.29
N ILE A 33 -5.50 4.30 -1.32
CA ILE A 33 -4.75 3.53 -2.34
C ILE A 33 -5.20 2.06 -2.36
N LEU A 34 -5.34 1.45 -1.18
CA LEU A 34 -5.77 0.06 -1.07
C LEU A 34 -7.24 -0.17 -1.45
N LYS A 35 -8.05 0.90 -1.54
CA LYS A 35 -9.44 0.87 -2.01
C LYS A 35 -9.57 1.10 -3.52
N GLU A 36 -8.50 1.45 -4.22
CA GLU A 36 -8.52 1.63 -5.68
C GLU A 36 -8.79 0.31 -6.41
N GLU A 37 -9.15 0.39 -7.69
CA GLU A 37 -9.37 -0.78 -8.55
C GLU A 37 -8.08 -1.59 -8.77
N ASN A 38 -6.92 -0.92 -8.77
CA ASN A 38 -5.62 -1.54 -8.94
C ASN A 38 -4.60 -1.02 -7.91
N PRO A 39 -4.70 -1.43 -6.65
CA PRO A 39 -3.84 -0.93 -5.57
C PRO A 39 -2.37 -1.28 -5.81
N LEU A 40 -2.10 -2.43 -6.43
CA LEU A 40 -0.73 -2.88 -6.71
C LEU A 40 0.01 -1.92 -7.64
N LYS A 41 -0.68 -1.34 -8.64
CA LYS A 41 -0.08 -0.34 -9.55
C LYS A 41 0.35 0.91 -8.79
N SER A 42 -0.51 1.40 -7.89
CA SER A 42 -0.25 2.60 -7.09
C SER A 42 0.85 2.35 -6.06
N LEU A 43 0.87 1.16 -5.44
CA LEU A 43 1.95 0.73 -4.53
C LEU A 43 3.31 0.62 -5.24
N LYS A 44 3.36 -0.01 -6.42
CA LYS A 44 4.59 -0.07 -7.23
C LYS A 44 5.08 1.31 -7.61
N ARG A 45 4.17 2.23 -7.94
CA ARG A 45 4.54 3.61 -8.23
C ARG A 45 5.13 4.32 -7.00
N LEU A 46 4.59 4.08 -5.80
CA LEU A 46 5.17 4.58 -4.56
C LEU A 46 6.57 4.01 -4.29
N GLU A 47 6.79 2.74 -4.62
CA GLU A 47 8.10 2.09 -4.52
C GLU A 47 9.12 2.72 -5.48
N GLU A 48 8.76 2.89 -6.77
CA GLU A 48 9.60 3.55 -7.79
C GLU A 48 10.01 4.97 -7.40
N LEU A 49 9.09 5.72 -6.78
CA LEU A 49 9.34 7.07 -6.30
C LEU A 49 10.15 7.10 -4.99
N GLY A 50 10.38 5.94 -4.37
CA GLY A 50 11.00 5.83 -3.06
C GLY A 50 10.10 6.32 -1.92
N ALA A 51 8.81 6.53 -2.15
CA ALA A 51 7.84 6.93 -1.13
C ALA A 51 7.42 5.76 -0.23
N LEU A 52 7.33 4.54 -0.77
CA LEU A 52 6.83 3.38 -0.04
C LEU A 52 7.65 3.10 1.23
N LYS A 53 8.99 3.16 1.15
CA LYS A 53 9.90 3.00 2.31
C LYS A 53 9.68 4.02 3.43
N TYR A 54 9.07 5.18 3.15
CA TYR A 54 8.73 6.16 4.18
C TYR A 54 7.41 5.83 4.88
N ILE A 55 6.49 5.16 4.18
CA ILE A 55 5.16 4.81 4.67
C ILE A 55 5.22 3.45 5.40
N LEU A 56 5.81 2.45 4.75
CA LEU A 56 5.92 1.06 5.18
C LEU A 56 7.38 0.59 5.00
N PRO A 57 8.31 1.01 5.88
CA PRO A 57 9.75 0.76 5.71
C PRO A 57 10.16 -0.71 5.70
N GLU A 58 9.33 -1.57 6.29
CA GLU A 58 9.63 -3.02 6.42
C GLU A 58 9.00 -3.83 5.29
N VAL A 59 8.18 -3.22 4.41
CA VAL A 59 7.44 -3.91 3.34
C VAL A 59 8.20 -3.86 2.03
N GLU A 60 8.31 -5.02 1.38
CA GLU A 60 8.86 -5.18 0.04
C GLU A 60 7.76 -5.70 -0.91
N LEU A 61 7.64 -5.14 -2.11
CA LEU A 61 6.68 -5.59 -3.12
C LEU A 61 7.28 -6.69 -4.02
N ASP A 62 7.69 -7.78 -3.38
CA ASP A 62 8.25 -8.95 -4.05
C ASP A 62 7.21 -9.73 -4.89
N GLU A 63 7.70 -10.71 -5.65
CA GLU A 63 6.86 -11.57 -6.51
C GLU A 63 5.75 -12.27 -5.71
N ASP A 64 6.06 -12.70 -4.49
CA ASP A 64 5.12 -13.34 -3.56
C ASP A 64 3.99 -12.39 -3.13
N THR A 65 4.32 -11.13 -2.82
CA THR A 65 3.33 -10.09 -2.54
C THR A 65 2.46 -9.78 -3.74
N VAL A 66 3.06 -9.66 -4.93
CA VAL A 66 2.33 -9.47 -6.19
C VAL A 66 1.37 -10.63 -6.45
N GLU A 67 1.81 -11.86 -6.28
CA GLU A 67 0.99 -13.06 -6.46
C GLU A 67 -0.19 -13.09 -5.48
N ARG A 68 0.04 -12.78 -4.20
CA ARG A 68 -1.02 -12.66 -3.19
C ARG A 68 -2.06 -11.61 -3.58
N PHE A 69 -1.64 -10.43 -4.03
CA PHE A 69 -2.55 -9.37 -4.43
C PHE A 69 -3.46 -9.82 -5.60
N ASN A 70 -2.88 -10.48 -6.60
CA ASN A 70 -3.65 -11.01 -7.73
C ASN A 70 -4.64 -12.09 -7.27
N LYS A 71 -4.20 -13.03 -6.43
CA LYS A 71 -5.08 -14.05 -5.85
C LYS A 71 -6.23 -13.44 -5.07
N VAL A 72 -5.98 -12.43 -4.23
CA VAL A 72 -7.04 -11.73 -3.48
C VAL A 72 -8.04 -11.07 -4.42
N LYS A 73 -7.56 -10.40 -5.47
CA LYS A 73 -8.43 -9.77 -6.47
C LYS A 73 -9.34 -10.80 -7.16
N ASP A 74 -8.78 -11.91 -7.62
CA ASP A 74 -9.53 -12.94 -8.34
C ASP A 74 -10.55 -13.64 -7.43
N ASN A 75 -10.14 -14.01 -6.20
CA ASN A 75 -11.04 -14.61 -5.22
C ASN A 75 -12.15 -13.67 -4.79
N TYR A 76 -11.85 -12.38 -4.56
CA TYR A 76 -12.87 -11.39 -4.23
C TYR A 76 -13.87 -11.20 -5.36
N ASN A 77 -13.40 -11.11 -6.62
CA ASN A 77 -14.28 -11.00 -7.78
C ASN A 77 -15.18 -12.22 -7.94
N PHE A 78 -14.65 -13.42 -7.70
CA PHE A 78 -15.45 -14.64 -7.67
C PHE A 78 -16.49 -14.61 -6.56
N TRP A 79 -16.08 -14.31 -5.32
CA TRP A 79 -16.96 -14.26 -4.15
C TRP A 79 -18.10 -13.24 -4.33
N LYS A 80 -17.77 -12.02 -4.78
CA LYS A 80 -18.72 -10.93 -5.01
C LYS A 80 -19.75 -11.27 -6.10
N ARG A 81 -19.38 -12.09 -7.09
CA ARG A 81 -20.29 -12.48 -8.17
C ARG A 81 -21.18 -13.66 -7.82
N ASN A 82 -20.70 -14.59 -6.99
CA ASN A 82 -21.32 -15.91 -6.85
C ASN A 82 -21.93 -16.19 -5.46
N ILE A 83 -21.54 -15.45 -4.41
CA ILE A 83 -21.80 -15.89 -3.03
C ILE A 83 -22.61 -14.88 -2.21
N SER A 84 -22.25 -13.59 -2.21
CA SER A 84 -22.74 -12.70 -1.15
C SER A 84 -23.08 -11.28 -1.61
N ASP A 85 -24.17 -10.75 -1.03
CA ASP A 85 -24.55 -9.34 -1.05
C ASP A 85 -23.85 -8.53 0.06
N GLU A 86 -23.06 -9.18 0.92
CA GLU A 86 -22.34 -8.53 2.00
C GLU A 86 -21.21 -7.64 1.49
N LYS A 87 -20.92 -6.56 2.23
CA LYS A 87 -19.82 -5.66 1.94
C LYS A 87 -18.59 -6.07 2.73
N ILE A 88 -17.56 -6.53 2.02
CA ILE A 88 -16.22 -6.72 2.59
C ILE A 88 -15.39 -5.46 2.35
N GLU A 89 -14.68 -5.02 3.39
CA GLU A 89 -13.64 -4.01 3.30
C GLU A 89 -12.38 -4.62 2.68
N LEU A 90 -12.37 -4.80 1.34
CA LEU A 90 -11.29 -5.48 0.60
C LEU A 90 -9.89 -4.93 0.90
N TRP A 91 -9.79 -3.62 1.16
CA TRP A 91 -8.53 -2.96 1.51
C TRP A 91 -7.86 -3.57 2.75
N MET A 92 -8.64 -4.11 3.71
CA MET A 92 -8.10 -4.79 4.88
C MET A 92 -7.39 -6.08 4.50
N ILE A 93 -7.94 -6.83 3.53
CA ILE A 93 -7.31 -8.06 3.02
C ILE A 93 -6.00 -7.71 2.32
N TYR A 94 -5.99 -6.67 1.48
CA TYR A 94 -4.76 -6.19 0.85
C TYR A 94 -3.73 -5.71 1.89
N PHE A 95 -4.16 -5.01 2.94
CA PHE A 95 -3.26 -4.61 4.02
C PHE A 95 -2.64 -5.81 4.72
N CYS A 96 -3.42 -6.85 5.00
CA CYS A 96 -2.91 -8.12 5.53
C CYS A 96 -1.89 -8.78 4.60
N CYS A 97 -2.08 -8.70 3.28
CA CYS A 97 -1.09 -9.19 2.31
C CYS A 97 0.24 -8.43 2.39
N LEU A 98 0.23 -7.12 2.62
CA LEU A 98 1.45 -6.31 2.75
C LEU A 98 2.26 -6.65 4.00
N ILE A 99 1.59 -6.92 5.12
CA ILE A 99 2.27 -7.22 6.38
C ILE A 99 2.50 -8.72 6.62
N LYS A 100 2.13 -9.57 5.66
CA LYS A 100 2.09 -11.04 5.83
C LYS A 100 3.45 -11.65 6.18
N ASN A 101 4.52 -11.12 5.58
CA ASN A 101 5.88 -11.61 5.74
C ASN A 101 6.63 -10.86 6.86
N LEU A 102 5.97 -9.94 7.57
CA LEU A 102 6.58 -9.17 8.64
C LEU A 102 6.51 -9.91 9.97
N GLU A 103 7.61 -9.87 10.71
CA GLU A 103 7.61 -10.30 12.10
C GLU A 103 6.79 -9.35 12.99
N GLN A 104 6.35 -9.86 14.14
CA GLN A 104 5.63 -9.05 15.12
C GLN A 104 6.43 -7.81 15.56
N SER A 105 7.76 -7.92 15.62
CA SER A 105 8.68 -6.82 15.93
C SER A 105 8.60 -5.69 14.90
N GLN A 106 8.51 -6.03 13.61
CA GLN A 106 8.40 -5.11 12.49
C GLN A 106 7.00 -4.48 12.42
N ILE A 107 5.94 -5.27 12.63
CA ILE A 107 4.55 -4.77 12.68
C ILE A 107 4.39 -3.73 13.80
N GLN A 108 5.01 -3.97 14.96
CA GLN A 108 4.98 -2.99 16.07
C GLN A 108 5.62 -1.66 15.70
N ARG A 109 6.62 -1.62 14.80
CA ARG A 109 7.21 -0.35 14.35
C ARG A 109 6.28 0.48 13.48
N ILE A 110 5.39 -0.19 12.74
CA ILE A 110 4.33 0.45 11.95
C ILE A 110 3.25 1.01 12.87
N SER A 111 2.91 0.30 13.96
CA SER A 111 1.83 0.70 14.88
C SER A 111 2.25 1.66 16.02
N LYS A 112 3.47 1.55 16.56
CA LYS A 112 3.92 2.27 17.78
C LYS A 112 4.52 3.66 17.51
N LYS A 113 4.22 4.30 16.39
CA LYS A 113 4.84 5.57 16.03
C LYS A 113 3.80 6.61 15.69
#